data_AF-A0A9N9ENK5-F1
#
_entry.id   AF-A0A9N9ENK5-F1
#
_cell.length_a   1.000
_cell.length_b   1.000
_cell.length_c   1.000
_cell.angle_alpha   90.00
_cell.angle_beta   90.00
_cell.angle_gamma   90.00
#
_symmetry.space_group_name_H-M   'P 1'
#
loop_
_entity.id
_entity.type
_entity.pdbx_description
1 polymer ?
#
loop_
_entity_poly.entity_id
_entity_poly.type
_entity_poly.pdbx_seq_one_letter_code
_entity_poly.pdbx_strand_id
1 'polypeptide(L)'
;MAIQLGPSFCVILTIGVFFLCLLTFAGVPKTELPQDKSRLFGYPVWHPPIKRNDYNKTDSSLAFGSLLIIITVYLASRWTAHPPTIRKLQTYFISGDSPPVSAYYFNRLLVLYAFNTVLTFFAILIFDVGKLWVGAIGMLHNSSEFAVLVLIGSGGRIKNISFYAILLSYMFFVYCGLCFDYALMITFTRIYINTSHELKHGDENELFASVFHNVGNLTATVSFDTLVPSILTSLTYAITYPAYMYYVYVDTHATSVYPTKRIYLPSTPGWKKFVIGMISLCCSLLTVRLGAFLMNRENHNDD
;
A
#
# COMPACT_ATOMS: atom_id res chain seq x y z
N MET A 1 -6.74 22.23 -26.70
CA MET A 1 -7.47 21.09 -27.31
C MET A 1 -6.89 19.82 -26.69
N ALA A 2 -7.59 19.17 -25.77
CA ALA A 2 -7.07 17.98 -25.11
C ALA A 2 -7.22 16.76 -26.05
N ILE A 3 -6.12 16.09 -26.36
CA ILE A 3 -6.15 14.85 -27.15
C ILE A 3 -6.77 13.76 -26.27
N GLN A 4 -8.00 13.34 -26.58
CA GLN A 4 -8.60 12.16 -25.97
C GLN A 4 -8.01 10.91 -26.62
N LEU A 5 -7.05 10.27 -25.94
CA LEU A 5 -6.54 8.97 -26.35
C LEU A 5 -7.61 7.91 -26.11
N GLY A 6 -7.91 7.10 -27.13
CA GLY A 6 -8.86 6.01 -27.03
C GLY A 6 -8.35 4.86 -26.14
N PRO A 7 -9.26 4.03 -25.56
CA PRO A 7 -8.88 2.92 -24.68
C PRO A 7 -7.84 1.96 -25.28
N SER A 8 -8.00 1.61 -26.56
CA SER A 8 -7.07 0.71 -27.26
C SER A 8 -5.65 1.27 -27.33
N PHE A 9 -5.52 2.58 -27.56
CA PHE A 9 -4.22 3.25 -27.59
C PHE A 9 -3.55 3.23 -26.22
N CYS A 10 -4.29 3.55 -25.14
CA CYS A 10 -3.77 3.51 -23.78
C CYS A 10 -3.27 2.10 -23.40
N VAL A 11 -4.02 1.06 -23.75
CA VAL A 11 -3.64 -0.34 -23.48
C VAL A 11 -2.37 -0.72 -24.25
N ILE A 12 -2.32 -0.44 -25.56
CA ILE A 12 -1.14 -0.73 -26.39
C ILE A 12 0.09 0.02 -25.87
N LEU A 13 -0.04 1.31 -25.56
CA LEU A 13 1.05 2.10 -24.99
C LEU A 13 1.54 1.50 -23.67
N THR A 14 0.63 1.08 -22.79
CA THR A 14 0.98 0.49 -21.49
C THR A 14 1.70 -0.84 -21.65
N ILE A 15 1.28 -1.68 -22.60
CA ILE A 15 1.98 -2.91 -22.97
C ILE A 15 3.38 -2.60 -23.49
N GLY A 16 3.51 -1.59 -24.36
CA GLY A 16 4.80 -1.11 -24.85
C GLY A 16 5.73 -0.66 -23.72
N VAL A 17 5.23 0.15 -22.79
CA VAL A 17 5.97 0.59 -21.58
C VAL A 17 6.38 -0.61 -20.72
N PHE A 18 5.51 -1.60 -20.57
CA PHE A 18 5.86 -2.83 -19.84
C PHE A 18 6.98 -3.61 -20.51
N PHE A 19 6.95 -3.79 -21.83
CA PHE A 19 8.06 -4.42 -22.55
C PHE A 19 9.34 -3.60 -22.44
N LEU A 20 9.28 -2.27 -22.51
CA LEU A 20 10.44 -1.41 -22.28
C LEU A 20 10.99 -1.59 -20.85
N CYS A 21 10.11 -1.70 -19.85
CA CYS A 21 10.50 -2.00 -18.48
C CYS A 21 11.20 -3.36 -18.36
N LEU A 22 10.68 -4.41 -19.01
CA LEU A 22 11.34 -5.73 -19.03
C LEU A 22 12.68 -5.68 -19.76
N LEU A 23 12.79 -4.95 -20.87
CA LEU A 23 14.03 -4.78 -21.62
C LEU A 23 15.13 -4.15 -20.78
N THR A 24 14.78 -3.36 -19.77
CA THR A 24 15.79 -2.88 -18.83
C THR A 24 16.54 -4.09 -18.23
N PHE A 25 15.87 -5.18 -17.85
CA PHE A 25 16.50 -6.35 -17.22
C PHE A 25 17.35 -7.20 -18.17
N ALA A 26 17.37 -6.90 -19.47
CA ALA A 26 18.22 -7.59 -20.43
C ALA A 26 19.71 -7.38 -20.07
N GLY A 27 20.46 -8.49 -20.03
CA GLY A 27 21.89 -8.46 -19.70
C GLY A 27 22.21 -8.24 -18.22
N VAL A 28 21.21 -8.15 -17.33
CA VAL A 28 21.45 -8.12 -15.88
C VAL A 28 21.90 -9.52 -15.44
N PRO A 29 23.11 -9.69 -14.88
CA PRO A 29 23.58 -10.99 -14.42
C PRO A 29 22.70 -11.48 -13.28
N LYS A 30 22.57 -12.81 -13.14
CA LYS A 30 21.90 -13.40 -11.98
C LYS A 30 22.69 -12.99 -10.72
N THR A 31 22.07 -12.19 -9.88
CA THR A 31 22.65 -11.77 -8.60
C THR A 31 22.11 -12.71 -7.52
N GLU A 32 22.99 -13.48 -6.89
CA GLU A 32 22.66 -14.11 -5.61
C GLU A 32 22.87 -13.06 -4.53
N LEU A 33 21.77 -12.54 -3.99
CA LEU A 33 21.83 -11.63 -2.84
C LEU A 33 22.22 -12.44 -1.61
N PRO A 34 23.27 -12.05 -0.87
CA PRO A 34 23.60 -12.71 0.38
C PRO A 34 22.40 -12.59 1.33
N GLN A 35 22.07 -13.67 2.04
CA GLN A 35 21.03 -13.68 3.06
C GLN A 35 21.69 -13.63 4.44
N ASP A 36 21.23 -12.73 5.29
CA ASP A 36 21.61 -12.75 6.70
C ASP A 36 20.85 -13.85 7.47
N LYS A 37 21.08 -13.95 8.77
CA LYS A 37 20.33 -14.82 9.68
C LYS A 37 19.54 -14.00 10.68
N SER A 38 18.30 -14.42 10.93
CA SER A 38 17.43 -13.83 11.93
C SER A 38 18.11 -13.88 13.30
N ARG A 39 18.08 -12.78 14.04
CA ARG A 39 18.77 -12.67 15.33
C ARG A 39 18.33 -13.72 16.37
N LEU A 40 17.02 -13.98 16.47
CA LEU A 40 16.46 -14.81 17.54
C LEU A 40 16.49 -16.31 17.25
N PHE A 41 16.35 -16.71 15.99
CA PHE A 41 16.22 -18.12 15.60
C PHE A 41 17.31 -18.63 14.66
N GLY A 42 18.17 -17.75 14.14
CA GLY A 42 19.21 -18.10 13.19
C GLY A 42 18.72 -18.55 11.79
N TYR A 43 17.43 -18.39 11.48
CA TYR A 43 16.88 -18.74 10.16
C TYR A 43 17.30 -17.75 9.07
N PRO A 44 17.42 -18.19 7.80
CA PRO A 44 17.73 -17.29 6.69
C PRO A 44 16.66 -16.19 6.54
N VAL A 45 17.11 -14.95 6.36
CA VAL A 45 16.25 -13.79 6.09
C VAL A 45 16.39 -13.30 4.66
N TRP A 46 15.43 -12.49 4.21
CA TRP A 46 15.34 -12.02 2.82
C TRP A 46 16.17 -10.75 2.54
N HIS A 47 16.91 -10.25 3.53
CA HIS A 47 17.84 -9.12 3.37
C HIS A 47 19.30 -9.55 3.56
N PRO A 48 20.28 -8.85 2.96
CA PRO A 48 21.69 -9.03 3.24
C PRO A 48 22.05 -8.50 4.63
N PRO A 49 23.24 -8.83 5.15
CA PRO A 49 23.73 -8.25 6.39
C PRO A 49 23.69 -6.72 6.33
N ILE A 50 23.01 -6.10 7.30
CA ILE A 50 22.84 -4.65 7.34
C ILE A 50 24.17 -4.01 7.74
N LYS A 51 24.72 -3.15 6.88
CA LYS A 51 25.94 -2.39 7.14
C LYS A 51 25.74 -1.47 8.33
N ARG A 52 26.68 -1.52 9.29
CA ARG A 52 26.65 -0.73 10.55
C ARG A 52 25.34 -0.89 11.34
N ASN A 53 24.81 -2.11 11.36
CA ASN A 53 23.55 -2.38 12.04
C ASN A 53 23.64 -2.08 13.54
N ASP A 54 22.64 -1.40 14.05
CA ASP A 54 22.43 -1.14 15.46
C ASP A 54 21.01 -1.60 15.79
N TYR A 55 20.91 -2.86 16.23
CA TYR A 55 19.63 -3.49 16.49
C TYR A 55 18.80 -2.74 17.53
N ASN A 56 19.43 -2.04 18.49
CA ASN A 56 18.70 -1.25 19.46
C ASN A 56 17.96 -0.09 18.78
N LYS A 57 18.57 0.56 17.79
CA LYS A 57 17.92 1.63 17.02
C LYS A 57 16.80 1.10 16.13
N THR A 58 17.03 0.01 15.41
CA THR A 58 16.02 -0.61 14.55
C THR A 58 14.82 -1.07 15.37
N ASP A 59 15.06 -1.81 16.45
CA ASP A 59 14.01 -2.32 17.33
C ASP A 59 13.25 -1.18 18.02
N SER A 60 13.94 -0.13 18.46
CA SER A 60 13.30 1.05 19.06
C SER A 60 12.38 1.75 18.06
N SER A 61 12.82 1.89 16.80
CA SER A 61 12.02 2.49 15.73
C SER A 61 10.78 1.64 15.43
N LEU A 62 10.95 0.32 15.29
CA LEU A 62 9.86 -0.63 15.07
C LEU A 62 8.87 -0.67 16.24
N ALA A 63 9.37 -0.65 17.48
CA ALA A 63 8.55 -0.65 18.68
C ALA A 63 7.75 0.66 18.82
N PHE A 64 8.39 1.81 18.55
CA PHE A 64 7.74 3.12 18.52
C PHE A 64 6.63 3.16 17.47
N GLY A 65 6.93 2.73 16.24
CA GLY A 65 5.95 2.62 15.17
C GLY A 65 4.79 1.69 15.55
N SER A 66 5.10 0.51 16.07
CA SER A 66 4.09 -0.46 16.52
C SER A 66 3.16 0.14 17.57
N LEU A 67 3.69 0.83 18.58
CA LEU A 67 2.90 1.45 19.64
C LEU A 67 1.93 2.50 19.09
N LEU A 68 2.40 3.38 18.19
CA LEU A 68 1.55 4.38 17.55
C LEU A 68 0.43 3.74 16.74
N ILE A 69 0.74 2.70 15.96
CA ILE A 69 -0.26 2.02 15.14
C ILE A 69 -1.26 1.27 16.05
N ILE A 70 -0.82 0.62 17.13
CA ILE A 70 -1.71 -0.04 18.11
C ILE A 70 -2.70 0.96 18.71
N ILE A 71 -2.21 2.11 19.17
CA ILE A 71 -3.07 3.14 19.76
C ILE A 71 -4.12 3.61 18.73
N THR A 72 -3.67 3.92 17.51
CA THR A 72 -4.57 4.44 16.48
C THR A 72 -5.56 3.39 15.96
N VAL A 73 -5.14 2.13 15.81
CA VAL A 73 -6.03 0.99 15.48
C VAL A 73 -7.05 0.75 16.58
N TYR A 74 -6.66 0.79 17.85
CA TYR A 74 -7.59 0.65 18.97
C TYR A 74 -8.67 1.75 18.94
N LEU A 75 -8.25 3.01 18.78
CA LEU A 75 -9.16 4.14 18.70
C LEU A 75 -10.09 4.04 17.48
N ALA A 76 -9.55 3.73 16.29
CA ALA A 76 -10.34 3.59 15.08
C ALA A 76 -11.29 2.39 15.09
N SER A 77 -10.92 1.30 15.75
CA SER A 77 -11.82 0.17 16.01
C SER A 77 -13.02 0.60 16.85
N ARG A 78 -12.80 1.43 17.86
CA ARG A 78 -13.87 2.01 18.70
C ARG A 78 -14.77 2.96 17.90
N TRP A 79 -14.18 3.83 17.09
CA TRP A 79 -14.91 4.78 16.26
C TRP A 79 -15.78 4.09 15.20
N THR A 80 -15.26 3.04 14.57
CA THR A 80 -16.00 2.28 13.56
C THR A 80 -17.04 1.33 14.15
N ALA A 81 -16.93 0.93 15.42
CA ALA A 81 -17.94 0.11 16.10
C ALA A 81 -19.26 0.88 16.36
N HIS A 82 -19.19 2.21 16.45
CA HIS A 82 -20.32 3.08 16.74
C HIS A 82 -20.45 4.18 15.67
N PRO A 83 -20.80 3.82 14.42
CA PRO A 83 -20.91 4.80 13.35
C PRO A 83 -22.04 5.81 13.63
N PRO A 84 -21.96 7.04 13.10
CA PRO A 84 -23.01 8.03 13.25
C PRO A 84 -24.37 7.49 12.77
N THR A 85 -25.40 7.64 13.59
CA THR A 85 -26.78 7.23 13.25
C THR A 85 -27.45 8.23 12.30
N ILE A 86 -27.00 9.48 12.29
CA ILE A 86 -27.53 10.54 11.44
C ILE A 86 -26.95 10.38 10.03
N ARG A 87 -27.84 10.16 9.05
CA ARG A 87 -27.48 9.95 7.62
C ARG A 87 -26.58 11.05 7.04
N LYS A 88 -26.78 12.31 7.44
CA LYS A 88 -25.97 13.46 6.96
C LYS A 88 -24.51 13.41 7.40
N LEU A 89 -24.23 12.71 8.49
CA LEU A 89 -22.89 12.57 9.06
C LEU A 89 -22.13 11.36 8.51
N GLN A 90 -22.82 10.48 7.78
CA GLN A 90 -22.21 9.32 7.15
C GLN A 90 -21.63 9.68 5.79
N THR A 91 -20.47 9.10 5.49
CA THR A 91 -19.85 9.21 4.17
C THR A 91 -20.37 8.14 3.23
N TYR A 92 -20.58 8.57 1.99
CA TYR A 92 -21.04 7.69 0.92
C TYR A 92 -20.11 7.73 -0.29
N PHE A 93 -19.78 6.55 -0.80
CA PHE A 93 -19.23 6.38 -2.13
C PHE A 93 -20.30 6.62 -3.18
N ILE A 94 -19.99 7.49 -4.13
CA ILE A 94 -20.78 7.77 -5.32
C ILE A 94 -20.01 7.23 -6.53
N SER A 95 -20.61 6.33 -7.29
CA SER A 95 -19.96 5.70 -8.44
C SER A 95 -20.90 5.68 -9.65
N GLY A 96 -20.80 6.72 -10.49
CA GLY A 96 -21.71 6.95 -11.61
C GLY A 96 -23.17 6.94 -11.15
N ASP A 97 -24.01 6.21 -11.88
CA ASP A 97 -25.45 6.10 -11.61
C ASP A 97 -25.80 5.04 -10.53
N SER A 98 -24.80 4.43 -9.89
CA SER A 98 -25.05 3.44 -8.86
C SER A 98 -25.60 4.09 -7.58
N PRO A 99 -26.50 3.40 -6.83
CA PRO A 99 -26.98 3.91 -5.56
C PRO A 99 -25.82 4.16 -4.58
N PRO A 100 -25.84 5.27 -3.83
CA PRO A 100 -24.80 5.59 -2.85
C PRO A 100 -24.52 4.44 -1.89
N VAL A 101 -23.25 4.24 -1.54
CA VAL A 101 -22.81 3.15 -0.67
C VAL A 101 -22.11 3.72 0.54
N SER A 102 -22.50 3.33 1.75
CA SER A 102 -21.81 3.80 2.96
C SER A 102 -20.33 3.38 2.96
N ALA A 103 -19.45 4.30 3.36
CA ALA A 103 -18.01 4.03 3.56
C ALA A 103 -17.73 3.18 4.82
N TYR A 104 -18.75 2.79 5.58
CA TYR A 104 -18.62 1.99 6.81
C TYR A 104 -17.71 0.76 6.66
N TYR A 105 -17.94 -0.07 5.63
CA TYR A 105 -17.13 -1.27 5.40
C TYR A 105 -15.71 -0.94 4.94
N PHE A 106 -15.52 0.19 4.27
CA PHE A 106 -14.20 0.67 3.89
C PHE A 106 -13.39 1.10 5.11
N ASN A 107 -13.98 1.86 6.02
CA ASN A 107 -13.31 2.26 7.27
C ASN A 107 -12.90 1.03 8.09
N ARG A 108 -13.79 0.04 8.24
CA ARG A 108 -13.46 -1.21 8.94
C ARG A 108 -12.35 -2.00 8.25
N LEU A 109 -12.31 -1.97 6.93
CA LEU A 109 -11.26 -2.62 6.16
C LEU A 109 -9.92 -1.89 6.30
N LEU A 110 -9.91 -0.56 6.36
CA LEU A 110 -8.70 0.23 6.68
C LEU A 110 -8.19 -0.06 8.10
N VAL A 111 -9.09 -0.23 9.07
CA VAL A 111 -8.72 -0.64 10.44
C VAL A 111 -8.11 -2.05 10.43
N LEU A 112 -8.70 -3.00 9.70
CA LEU A 112 -8.14 -4.36 9.55
C LEU A 112 -6.77 -4.33 8.86
N TYR A 113 -6.63 -3.49 7.85
CA TYR A 113 -5.36 -3.29 7.15
C TYR A 113 -4.27 -2.78 8.09
N ALA A 114 -4.55 -1.71 8.85
CA ALA A 114 -3.63 -1.19 9.86
C ALA A 114 -3.32 -2.21 10.97
N PHE A 115 -4.30 -3.00 11.39
CA PHE A 115 -4.10 -4.11 12.34
C PHE A 115 -3.15 -5.17 11.78
N ASN A 116 -3.32 -5.59 10.52
CA ASN A 116 -2.40 -6.54 9.89
C ASN A 116 -0.98 -5.98 9.82
N THR A 117 -0.80 -4.67 9.61
CA THR A 117 0.53 -4.03 9.66
C THR A 117 1.14 -4.08 11.06
N VAL A 118 0.36 -3.93 12.13
CA VAL A 118 0.86 -4.15 13.50
C VAL A 118 1.41 -5.57 13.65
N LEU A 119 0.68 -6.58 13.17
CA LEU A 119 1.16 -7.96 13.18
C LEU A 119 2.45 -8.10 12.38
N THR A 120 2.54 -7.45 11.22
CA THR A 120 3.74 -7.40 10.40
C THR A 120 4.92 -6.86 11.19
N PHE A 121 4.77 -5.76 11.93
CA PHE A 121 5.86 -5.16 12.70
C PHE A 121 6.32 -6.05 13.86
N PHE A 122 5.38 -6.63 14.61
CA PHE A 122 5.72 -7.61 15.64
C PHE A 122 6.43 -8.83 15.07
N ALA A 123 5.99 -9.30 13.90
CA ALA A 123 6.62 -10.41 13.24
C ALA A 123 8.05 -10.06 12.79
N ILE A 124 8.36 -8.81 12.39
CA ILE A 124 9.76 -8.38 12.12
C ILE A 124 10.58 -8.45 13.40
N LEU A 125 10.08 -7.93 14.52
CA LEU A 125 10.82 -7.94 15.79
C LEU A 125 11.19 -9.35 16.27
N ILE A 126 10.33 -10.34 16.00
CA ILE A 126 10.49 -11.72 16.46
C ILE A 126 11.20 -12.60 15.41
N PHE A 127 10.72 -12.59 14.18
CA PHE A 127 11.17 -13.51 13.12
C PHE A 127 12.10 -12.86 12.11
N ASP A 128 12.36 -11.56 12.25
CA ASP A 128 13.01 -10.74 11.24
C ASP A 128 12.23 -10.77 9.91
N VAL A 129 12.78 -10.25 8.82
CA VAL A 129 12.22 -10.40 7.47
C VAL A 129 12.53 -11.81 6.95
N GLY A 130 12.13 -12.85 7.70
CA GLY A 130 12.32 -14.26 7.39
C GLY A 130 11.17 -14.87 6.59
N LYS A 131 11.29 -16.16 6.24
CA LYS A 131 10.24 -16.90 5.50
C LYS A 131 8.88 -16.93 6.21
N LEU A 132 8.85 -17.02 7.55
CA LEU A 132 7.60 -16.99 8.32
C LEU A 132 6.94 -15.61 8.30
N TRP A 133 7.74 -14.54 8.32
CA TRP A 133 7.24 -13.18 8.15
C TRP A 133 6.65 -13.00 6.75
N VAL A 134 7.45 -13.25 5.70
CA VAL A 134 7.04 -13.08 4.30
C VAL A 134 5.83 -13.96 3.97
N GLY A 135 5.91 -15.24 4.36
CA GLY A 135 5.00 -16.29 3.90
C GLY A 135 3.70 -16.43 4.68
N ALA A 136 3.48 -15.70 5.77
CA ALA A 136 2.21 -15.75 6.50
C ALA A 136 1.68 -14.36 6.81
N ILE A 137 2.47 -13.54 7.52
CA ILE A 137 2.01 -12.24 8.01
C ILE A 137 2.05 -11.18 6.91
N GLY A 138 3.14 -11.14 6.14
CA GLY A 138 3.25 -10.26 4.97
C GLY A 138 2.14 -10.51 3.94
N MET A 139 1.78 -11.78 3.70
CA MET A 139 0.66 -12.10 2.81
C MET A 139 -0.68 -11.59 3.33
N LEU A 140 -0.94 -11.67 4.65
CA LEU A 140 -2.17 -11.14 5.24
C LEU A 140 -2.27 -9.62 5.07
N HIS A 141 -1.16 -8.92 5.28
CA HIS A 141 -1.04 -7.47 5.06
C HIS A 141 -1.33 -7.09 3.60
N ASN A 142 -0.66 -7.72 2.63
CA ASN A 142 -0.90 -7.45 1.20
C ASN A 142 -2.32 -7.86 0.77
N SER A 143 -2.88 -8.90 1.38
CA SER A 143 -4.27 -9.33 1.14
C SER A 143 -5.28 -8.27 1.57
N SER A 144 -5.04 -7.58 2.69
CA SER A 144 -5.87 -6.44 3.10
C SER A 144 -5.78 -5.26 2.12
N GLU A 145 -4.60 -4.95 1.58
CA GLU A 145 -4.46 -3.90 0.54
C GLU A 145 -5.23 -4.25 -0.72
N PHE A 146 -5.11 -5.49 -1.18
CA PHE A 146 -5.86 -5.97 -2.32
C PHE A 146 -7.38 -5.90 -2.08
N ALA A 147 -7.82 -6.26 -0.88
CA ALA A 147 -9.23 -6.13 -0.51
C ALA A 147 -9.69 -4.66 -0.54
N VAL A 148 -8.87 -3.71 -0.08
CA VAL A 148 -9.14 -2.27 -0.18
C VAL A 148 -9.31 -1.85 -1.64
N LEU A 149 -8.37 -2.24 -2.50
CA LEU A 149 -8.39 -1.94 -3.93
C LEU A 149 -9.65 -2.48 -4.61
N VAL A 150 -10.05 -3.71 -4.30
CA VAL A 150 -11.24 -4.31 -4.91
C VAL A 150 -12.52 -3.69 -4.38
N LEU A 151 -12.60 -3.37 -3.09
CA LEU A 151 -13.76 -2.68 -2.51
C LEU A 151 -14.00 -1.35 -3.22
N ILE A 152 -12.94 -0.53 -3.37
CA ILE A 152 -12.98 0.74 -4.09
C ILE A 152 -13.33 0.52 -5.57
N GLY A 153 -12.61 -0.39 -6.23
CA GLY A 153 -12.78 -0.71 -7.65
C GLY A 153 -14.14 -1.31 -8.02
N SER A 154 -14.93 -1.69 -7.02
CA SER A 154 -16.29 -2.21 -7.14
C SER A 154 -17.36 -1.24 -6.63
N GLY A 155 -17.02 0.04 -6.45
CA GLY A 155 -17.96 1.08 -6.05
C GLY A 155 -18.30 1.06 -4.56
N GLY A 156 -17.41 0.55 -3.70
CA GLY A 156 -17.64 0.39 -2.27
C GLY A 156 -18.41 -0.88 -1.88
N ARG A 157 -18.63 -1.82 -2.82
CA ARG A 157 -19.32 -3.09 -2.55
C ARG A 157 -18.55 -4.28 -3.11
N ILE A 158 -18.30 -5.28 -2.30
CA ILE A 158 -17.85 -6.60 -2.78
C ILE A 158 -19.11 -7.41 -3.10
N LYS A 159 -19.45 -7.54 -4.38
CA LYS A 159 -20.72 -8.17 -4.82
C LYS A 159 -20.60 -9.62 -5.24
N ASN A 160 -19.39 -10.11 -5.54
CA ASN A 160 -19.21 -11.40 -6.21
C ASN A 160 -18.32 -12.34 -5.41
N ILE A 161 -18.75 -13.59 -5.24
CA ILE A 161 -17.97 -14.66 -4.62
C ILE A 161 -16.66 -14.93 -5.36
N SER A 162 -16.61 -14.64 -6.66
CA SER A 162 -15.38 -14.72 -7.46
C SER A 162 -14.26 -13.83 -6.93
N PHE A 163 -14.58 -12.77 -6.19
CA PHE A 163 -13.57 -11.98 -5.46
C PHE A 163 -12.79 -12.83 -4.46
N TYR A 164 -13.47 -13.66 -3.67
CA TYR A 164 -12.81 -14.51 -2.69
C TYR A 164 -11.98 -15.61 -3.37
N ALA A 165 -12.41 -16.11 -4.54
CA ALA A 165 -11.61 -17.03 -5.34
C ALA A 165 -10.35 -16.36 -5.92
N ILE A 166 -10.45 -15.09 -6.37
CA ILE A 166 -9.31 -14.31 -6.86
C ILE A 166 -8.36 -13.96 -5.71
N LEU A 167 -8.89 -13.55 -4.55
CA LEU A 167 -8.11 -13.26 -3.34
C LEU A 167 -7.37 -14.52 -2.85
N LEU A 168 -8.06 -15.67 -2.83
CA LEU A 168 -7.45 -16.94 -2.47
C LEU A 168 -6.36 -17.34 -3.48
N SER A 169 -6.65 -17.22 -4.78
CA SER A 169 -5.65 -17.44 -5.84
C SER A 169 -4.44 -16.53 -5.65
N TYR A 170 -4.63 -15.24 -5.34
CA TYR A 170 -3.55 -14.32 -5.03
C TYR A 170 -2.67 -14.80 -3.86
N MET A 171 -3.29 -15.24 -2.76
CA MET A 171 -2.56 -15.78 -1.60
C MET A 171 -1.69 -17.00 -1.95
N PHE A 172 -2.01 -17.74 -3.02
CA PHE A 172 -1.23 -18.88 -3.48
C PHE A 172 -0.14 -18.54 -4.49
N PHE A 173 -0.29 -17.46 -5.28
CA PHE A 173 0.54 -17.22 -6.46
C PHE A 173 1.52 -16.03 -6.36
N VAL A 174 1.41 -15.12 -5.37
CA VAL A 174 2.05 -13.80 -5.51
C VAL A 174 2.91 -13.35 -4.31
N TYR A 175 4.14 -12.92 -4.63
CA TYR A 175 5.13 -12.25 -3.78
C TYR A 175 5.22 -10.72 -4.03
N CYS A 176 4.32 -10.13 -4.83
CA CYS A 176 4.41 -8.73 -5.28
C CYS A 176 3.57 -7.75 -4.42
N GLY A 177 3.91 -7.60 -3.14
CA GLY A 177 3.29 -6.58 -2.26
C GLY A 177 3.45 -5.16 -2.82
N LEU A 178 4.66 -4.84 -3.31
CA LEU A 178 5.00 -3.53 -3.88
C LEU A 178 4.07 -3.09 -5.03
N CYS A 179 3.47 -4.03 -5.77
CA CYS A 179 2.53 -3.69 -6.84
C CYS A 179 1.22 -3.13 -6.30
N PHE A 180 0.78 -3.60 -5.13
CA PHE A 180 -0.46 -3.13 -4.52
C PHE A 180 -0.30 -1.77 -3.87
N ASP A 181 0.87 -1.48 -3.29
CA ASP A 181 1.20 -0.15 -2.78
C ASP A 181 1.08 0.92 -3.87
N TYR A 182 1.70 0.69 -5.03
CA TYR A 182 1.60 1.60 -6.17
C TYR A 182 0.16 1.69 -6.69
N ALA A 183 -0.54 0.56 -6.80
CA ALA A 183 -1.93 0.54 -7.26
C ALA A 183 -2.85 1.33 -6.31
N LEU A 184 -2.60 1.24 -5.00
CA LEU A 184 -3.36 1.90 -3.95
C LEU A 184 -3.12 3.41 -3.96
N MET A 185 -1.86 3.86 -4.10
CA MET A 185 -1.54 5.27 -4.31
C MET A 185 -2.14 5.84 -5.60
N ILE A 186 -2.03 5.14 -6.73
CA ILE A 186 -2.67 5.55 -7.99
C ILE A 186 -4.19 5.65 -7.79
N THR A 187 -4.80 4.70 -7.11
CA THR A 187 -6.25 4.66 -6.88
C THR A 187 -6.70 5.83 -6.00
N PHE A 188 -6.03 6.10 -4.87
CA PHE A 188 -6.34 7.24 -4.02
C PHE A 188 -6.06 8.58 -4.70
N THR A 189 -5.00 8.68 -5.50
CA THR A 189 -4.75 9.87 -6.33
C THR A 189 -5.93 10.16 -7.26
N ARG A 190 -6.46 9.12 -7.92
CA ARG A 190 -7.63 9.25 -8.80
C ARG A 190 -8.90 9.61 -8.03
N ILE A 191 -9.10 9.07 -6.83
CA ILE A 191 -10.25 9.43 -5.97
C ILE A 191 -10.14 10.88 -5.53
N TYR A 192 -8.96 11.33 -5.09
CA TYR A 192 -8.72 12.72 -4.70
C TYR A 192 -9.02 13.67 -5.84
N ILE A 193 -8.41 13.46 -7.02
CA ILE A 193 -8.62 14.33 -8.20
C ILE A 193 -10.11 14.38 -8.57
N ASN A 194 -10.78 13.22 -8.61
CA ASN A 194 -12.18 13.14 -9.00
C ASN A 194 -13.11 13.78 -7.95
N THR A 195 -12.84 13.58 -6.66
CA THR A 195 -13.63 14.17 -5.57
C THR A 195 -13.42 15.67 -5.49
N SER A 196 -12.18 16.15 -5.63
CA SER A 196 -11.84 17.57 -5.71
C SER A 196 -12.50 18.26 -6.90
N HIS A 197 -12.57 17.58 -8.06
CA HIS A 197 -13.27 18.10 -9.23
C HIS A 197 -14.77 18.29 -8.96
N GLU A 198 -15.43 17.29 -8.36
CA GLU A 198 -16.88 17.30 -8.13
C GLU A 198 -17.31 18.22 -6.98
N LEU A 199 -16.52 18.29 -5.89
CA LEU A 199 -16.85 19.04 -4.68
C LEU A 199 -16.13 20.38 -4.56
N LYS A 200 -15.20 20.69 -5.48
CA LYS A 200 -14.25 21.82 -5.41
C LYS A 200 -13.35 21.82 -4.15
N HIS A 201 -13.38 20.72 -3.40
CA HIS A 201 -12.57 20.43 -2.21
C HIS A 201 -12.36 18.92 -2.16
N GLY A 202 -11.17 18.45 -1.80
CA GLY A 202 -10.86 17.03 -1.69
C GLY A 202 -10.45 16.64 -0.27
N ASP A 203 -10.69 15.39 0.10
CA ASP A 203 -10.04 14.78 1.25
C ASP A 203 -8.65 14.28 0.84
N GLU A 204 -7.62 14.81 1.48
CA GLU A 204 -6.21 14.55 1.15
C GLU A 204 -5.60 13.43 1.98
N ASN A 205 -6.30 12.96 3.02
CA ASN A 205 -5.70 12.13 4.05
C ASN A 205 -5.28 10.74 3.54
N GLU A 206 -6.12 10.05 2.76
CA GLU A 206 -5.79 8.73 2.21
C GLU A 206 -4.69 8.81 1.15
N LEU A 207 -4.70 9.88 0.34
CA LEU A 207 -3.66 10.15 -0.65
C LEU A 207 -2.32 10.38 0.06
N PHE A 208 -2.29 11.30 1.03
CA PHE A 208 -1.12 11.60 1.84
C PHE A 208 -0.54 10.34 2.47
N ALA A 209 -1.39 9.54 3.13
CA ALA A 209 -0.98 8.29 3.77
C ALA A 209 -0.34 7.30 2.76
N SER A 210 -0.93 7.13 1.57
CA SER A 210 -0.42 6.21 0.54
C SER A 210 0.86 6.67 -0.14
N VAL A 211 1.06 7.98 -0.27
CA VAL A 211 2.32 8.54 -0.78
C VAL A 211 3.44 8.28 0.23
N PHE A 212 3.20 8.61 1.51
CA PHE A 212 4.18 8.33 2.57
C PHE A 212 4.50 6.84 2.69
N HIS A 213 3.49 5.97 2.51
CA HIS A 213 3.67 4.52 2.51
C HIS A 213 4.61 4.07 1.38
N ASN A 214 4.35 4.53 0.16
CA ASN A 214 5.18 4.20 -1.01
C ASN A 214 6.60 4.77 -0.90
N VAL A 215 6.79 5.95 -0.30
CA VAL A 215 8.12 6.47 0.00
C VAL A 215 8.87 5.52 0.93
N GLY A 216 8.21 5.03 1.98
CA GLY A 216 8.77 4.01 2.87
C GLY A 216 9.21 2.75 2.15
N ASN A 217 8.35 2.23 1.26
CA ASN A 217 8.62 1.00 0.51
C ASN A 217 9.71 1.19 -0.54
N LEU A 218 9.77 2.37 -1.17
CA LEU A 218 10.84 2.75 -2.08
C LEU A 218 12.18 2.83 -1.33
N THR A 219 12.22 3.53 -0.20
CA THR A 219 13.42 3.64 0.64
C THR A 219 13.91 2.27 1.11
N ALA A 220 13.00 1.40 1.55
CA ALA A 220 13.34 0.03 1.91
C ALA A 220 13.92 -0.72 0.70
N THR A 221 13.19 -0.76 -0.42
CA THR A 221 13.60 -1.58 -1.58
C THR A 221 14.92 -1.12 -2.19
N VAL A 222 15.18 0.19 -2.17
CA VAL A 222 16.35 0.77 -2.84
C VAL A 222 17.62 0.70 -1.98
N SER A 223 17.50 0.66 -0.65
CA SER A 223 18.64 0.76 0.25
C SER A 223 18.51 -0.12 1.50
N PHE A 224 17.97 -1.34 1.36
CA PHE A 224 17.72 -2.27 2.46
C PHE A 224 18.98 -2.83 3.15
N ASP A 225 20.17 -2.56 2.65
CA ASP A 225 21.44 -3.02 3.21
C ASP A 225 22.05 -2.04 4.23
N THR A 226 21.40 -0.91 4.52
CA THR A 226 21.88 0.07 5.51
C THR A 226 20.85 0.35 6.60
N LEU A 227 21.34 0.77 7.77
CA LEU A 227 20.51 1.01 8.96
C LEU A 227 19.49 2.16 8.76
N VAL A 228 19.92 3.25 8.15
CA VAL A 228 19.12 4.49 8.05
C VAL A 228 17.82 4.26 7.26
N PRO A 229 17.83 3.63 6.07
CA PRO A 229 16.62 3.26 5.33
C PRO A 229 15.65 2.39 6.14
N SER A 230 16.13 1.41 6.90
CA SER A 230 15.28 0.58 7.76
C SER A 230 14.54 1.40 8.82
N ILE A 231 15.23 2.37 9.43
CA ILE A 231 14.62 3.30 10.39
C ILE A 231 13.62 4.22 9.68
N LEU A 232 14.00 4.80 8.54
CA LEU A 232 13.14 5.70 7.78
C LEU A 232 11.86 5.00 7.31
N THR A 233 11.95 3.77 6.80
CA THR A 233 10.78 2.97 6.44
C THR A 233 9.87 2.77 7.65
N SER A 234 10.41 2.37 8.80
CA SER A 234 9.62 2.21 10.03
C SER A 234 8.90 3.51 10.43
N LEU A 235 9.58 4.65 10.31
CA LEU A 235 9.01 5.98 10.60
C LEU A 235 7.93 6.40 9.59
N THR A 236 8.13 6.13 8.30
CA THR A 236 7.09 6.44 7.29
C THR A 236 5.81 5.66 7.58
N TYR A 237 5.91 4.40 7.96
CA TYR A 237 4.77 3.58 8.38
C TYR A 237 4.12 4.13 9.66
N ALA A 238 4.93 4.56 10.63
CA ALA A 238 4.45 5.21 11.85
C ALA A 238 3.68 6.52 11.58
N ILE A 239 3.80 7.11 10.39
CA ILE A 239 3.00 8.26 9.94
C ILE A 239 1.79 7.80 9.11
N THR A 240 2.00 6.89 8.15
CA THR A 240 0.99 6.38 7.22
C THR A 240 -0.24 5.83 7.92
N TYR A 241 -0.09 4.91 8.88
CA TYR A 241 -1.26 4.26 9.46
C TYR A 241 -2.02 5.18 10.41
N PRO A 242 -1.36 5.99 11.26
CA PRO A 242 -2.06 7.06 11.96
C PRO A 242 -2.79 8.02 11.03
N ALA A 243 -2.25 8.35 9.85
CA ALA A 243 -2.96 9.17 8.85
C ALA A 243 -4.21 8.45 8.29
N TYR A 244 -4.14 7.15 8.00
CA TYR A 244 -5.35 6.37 7.65
C TYR A 244 -6.38 6.34 8.79
N MET A 245 -5.94 6.21 10.04
CA MET A 245 -6.84 6.22 11.19
C MET A 245 -7.41 7.61 11.47
N TYR A 246 -6.65 8.66 11.20
CA TYR A 246 -7.12 10.04 11.24
C TYR A 246 -8.21 10.30 10.20
N TYR A 247 -8.06 9.76 8.99
CA TYR A 247 -9.16 9.75 8.02
C TYR A 247 -10.41 9.09 8.61
N VAL A 248 -10.29 7.89 9.20
CA VAL A 248 -11.42 7.20 9.85
C VAL A 248 -12.04 8.04 10.98
N TYR A 249 -11.22 8.76 11.76
CA TYR A 249 -11.69 9.68 12.78
C TYR A 249 -12.52 10.82 12.16
N VAL A 250 -11.98 11.52 11.17
CA VAL A 250 -12.66 12.61 10.48
C VAL A 250 -13.96 12.12 9.85
N ASP A 251 -13.95 10.94 9.24
CA ASP A 251 -15.12 10.31 8.65
C ASP A 251 -16.25 10.07 9.67
N THR A 252 -15.88 9.58 10.85
CA THR A 252 -16.84 9.18 11.89
C THR A 252 -17.24 10.31 12.83
N HIS A 253 -16.39 11.33 13.05
CA HIS A 253 -16.59 12.36 14.09
C HIS A 253 -16.74 13.78 13.56
N ALA A 254 -16.18 14.12 12.40
CA ALA A 254 -16.29 15.50 11.92
C ALA A 254 -17.74 15.78 11.48
N THR A 255 -18.44 16.65 12.20
CA THR A 255 -19.86 16.94 11.96
C THR A 255 -20.11 18.09 10.99
N SER A 256 -19.09 18.84 10.57
CA SER A 256 -19.33 20.26 10.23
C SER A 256 -18.68 20.87 8.99
N VAL A 257 -17.89 20.18 8.16
CA VAL A 257 -17.28 20.89 7.00
C VAL A 257 -18.15 20.87 5.75
N TYR A 258 -18.97 19.83 5.52
CA TYR A 258 -19.79 19.72 4.30
C TYR A 258 -21.24 19.30 4.56
N PRO A 259 -22.21 19.78 3.76
CA PRO A 259 -23.63 19.41 3.89
C PRO A 259 -23.92 17.90 3.74
N THR A 260 -23.06 17.19 3.02
CA THR A 260 -23.03 15.72 2.91
C THR A 260 -21.61 15.25 2.61
N LYS A 261 -21.08 14.27 3.35
CA LYS A 261 -19.78 13.66 3.04
C LYS A 261 -19.92 12.67 1.89
N ARG A 262 -19.25 12.95 0.77
CA ARG A 262 -19.32 12.14 -0.45
C ARG A 262 -17.92 11.91 -0.99
N ILE A 263 -17.64 10.68 -1.37
CA ILE A 263 -16.40 10.32 -2.06
C ILE A 263 -16.80 9.89 -3.47
N TYR A 264 -16.31 10.61 -4.47
CA TYR A 264 -16.64 10.34 -5.86
C TYR A 264 -15.63 9.37 -6.44
N LEU A 265 -16.06 8.12 -6.59
CA LEU A 265 -15.22 7.07 -7.13
C LEU A 265 -15.09 7.22 -8.65
N PRO A 266 -13.86 7.29 -9.19
CA PRO A 266 -13.65 7.48 -10.61
C PRO A 266 -14.11 6.23 -11.37
N SER A 267 -14.74 6.43 -12.54
CA SER A 267 -15.09 5.34 -13.43
C SER A 267 -13.85 4.53 -13.80
N THR A 268 -13.88 3.24 -13.46
CA THR A 268 -12.75 2.31 -13.63
C THR A 268 -13.20 1.07 -14.41
N PRO A 269 -13.51 1.22 -15.72
CA PRO A 269 -13.79 0.09 -16.59
C PRO A 269 -12.60 -0.87 -16.68
N GLY A 270 -12.83 -2.08 -17.19
CA GLY A 270 -11.82 -3.15 -17.21
C GLY A 270 -10.46 -2.75 -17.78
N TRP A 271 -10.43 -1.96 -18.86
CA TRP A 271 -9.17 -1.48 -19.45
C TRP A 271 -8.39 -0.55 -18.52
N LYS A 272 -9.05 0.29 -17.70
CA LYS A 272 -8.35 1.13 -16.71
C LYS A 272 -7.79 0.29 -15.57
N LYS A 273 -8.51 -0.76 -15.14
CA LYS A 273 -8.01 -1.71 -14.14
C LYS A 273 -6.72 -2.38 -14.65
N PHE A 274 -6.73 -2.81 -15.90
CA PHE A 274 -5.55 -3.36 -16.57
C PHE A 274 -4.40 -2.36 -16.61
N VAL A 275 -4.64 -1.12 -17.06
CA VAL A 275 -3.59 -0.09 -17.13
C VAL A 275 -2.99 0.21 -15.75
N ILE A 276 -3.82 0.36 -14.71
CA ILE A 276 -3.34 0.59 -13.34
C ILE A 276 -2.49 -0.58 -12.86
N GLY A 277 -2.95 -1.82 -13.06
CA GLY A 277 -2.19 -3.02 -12.68
C GLY A 277 -0.83 -3.08 -13.38
N MET A 278 -0.79 -2.81 -14.69
CA MET A 278 0.45 -2.82 -15.47
C MET A 278 1.41 -1.69 -15.07
N ILE A 279 0.92 -0.46 -14.87
CA ILE A 279 1.75 0.65 -14.39
C ILE A 279 2.33 0.32 -13.02
N SER A 280 1.51 -0.22 -12.12
CA SER A 280 1.96 -0.59 -10.77
C SER A 280 3.04 -1.67 -10.82
N LEU A 281 2.88 -2.67 -11.69
CA LEU A 281 3.89 -3.70 -11.93
C LEU A 281 5.19 -3.10 -12.48
N CYS A 282 5.12 -2.21 -13.47
CA CYS A 282 6.29 -1.50 -13.99
C CYS A 282 7.00 -0.71 -12.90
N CYS A 283 6.26 0.05 -12.08
CA CYS A 283 6.83 0.81 -10.97
C CYS A 283 7.53 -0.10 -9.97
N SER A 284 6.92 -1.23 -9.58
CA SER A 284 7.55 -2.19 -8.68
C SER A 284 8.84 -2.78 -9.26
N LEU A 285 8.82 -3.20 -10.53
CA LEU A 285 9.99 -3.74 -11.21
C LEU A 285 11.12 -2.70 -11.31
N LEU A 286 10.80 -1.47 -11.69
CA LEU A 286 11.78 -0.38 -11.76
C LEU A 286 12.38 -0.05 -10.40
N THR A 287 11.58 -0.08 -9.33
CA THR A 287 12.06 0.11 -7.96
C THR A 287 13.02 -0.99 -7.52
N VAL A 288 12.68 -2.26 -7.76
CA VAL A 288 13.59 -3.41 -7.49
C VAL A 288 14.87 -3.28 -8.29
N ARG A 289 14.77 -2.92 -9.57
CA ARG A 289 15.92 -2.69 -10.44
C ARG A 289 16.82 -1.57 -9.92
N LEU A 290 16.24 -0.45 -9.49
CA LEU A 290 16.99 0.68 -8.96
C LEU A 290 17.77 0.28 -7.70
N GLY A 291 17.15 -0.48 -6.81
CA GLY A 291 17.83 -1.04 -5.64
C GLY A 291 19.00 -1.93 -6.03
N ALA A 292 18.78 -2.90 -6.92
CA ALA A 292 19.85 -3.78 -7.40
C ALA A 292 21.00 -3.01 -8.07
N PHE A 293 20.69 -1.98 -8.87
CA PHE A 293 21.69 -1.13 -9.51
C PHE A 293 22.54 -0.37 -8.48
N LEU A 294 21.91 0.22 -7.47
CA LEU A 294 22.60 0.99 -6.44
C LEU A 294 23.48 0.11 -5.55
N MET A 295 23.00 -1.07 -5.16
CA MET A 295 23.82 -2.05 -4.44
C MET A 295 25.06 -2.47 -5.22
N ASN A 296 24.91 -2.76 -6.52
CA ASN A 296 26.05 -3.14 -7.36
C ASN A 296 27.06 -2.00 -7.53
N ARG A 297 26.59 -0.75 -7.59
CA ARG A 297 27.46 0.43 -7.67
C ARG A 297 28.26 0.64 -6.38
N GLU A 298 27.67 0.42 -5.22
CA GLU A 298 28.38 0.55 -3.94
C GLU A 298 29.50 -0.48 -3.81
N ASN A 299 29.23 -1.74 -4.15
CA ASN A 299 30.24 -2.81 -4.07
C ASN A 299 31.48 -2.51 -4.92
N HIS A 300 31.35 -1.81 -6.05
CA HIS A 300 32.48 -1.41 -6.89
C HIS A 300 33.28 -0.20 -6.37
N ASN A 301 32.76 0.57 -5.42
CA ASN A 301 33.49 1.69 -4.81
C ASN A 301 34.23 1.29 -3.53
N ASP A 302 33.94 0.11 -2.99
CA ASP A 302 34.58 -0.46 -1.81
C ASP A 302 35.82 -1.35 -2.16
N ASP A 303 36.06 -1.59 -3.46
CA ASP A 303 37.26 -2.25 -4.04
C ASP A 303 38.31 -1.23 -4.51
#